data_AF-A0A0Q4ENS7-F1
#
_entry.id   AF-A0A0Q4ENS7-F1
#
_cell.length_a   1.000
_cell.length_b   1.000
_cell.length_c   1.000
_cell.angle_alpha   90.00
_cell.angle_beta   90.00
_cell.angle_gamma   90.00
#
_symmetry.space_group_name_H-M   'P 1'
#
loop_
_entity.id
_entity.type
_entity.pdbx_description
1 polymer ?
#
loop_
_entity_poly.entity_id
_entity_poly.type
_entity_poly.pdbx_seq_one_letter_code
_entity_poly.pdbx_strand_id
1 'polypeptide(L)'
;MKPYLRIEKPCTESADKMADIPGGKYCSLCSKKVYDLTTLTHTEIADIIIQNNSEKFCGILINRKPEEHLENRLQFNKDIRPRNITFTKIAAGFALTAGIIQHYPAQTRHISVTEVKTPQKKQDKGQQKDTNILPSISGKIVSDGTGKPISANVSLITVSQVYSTKTDENGFFTLEIPEELVKESNFLLEFNPDPFIFDRRLKVFSKDELSQNTTIKLQENGMLQSLGEISVGPPYAGEHSFVFLHGKRLDYKLYNKSYSLYSKHYDVHYIPKPLTKFFTESNKVEDIYIVFVRNSTSE
;
A
#
# COMPACT_ATOMS: atom_id res chain seq x y z
N MET A 1 2.08 -0.47 -13.19
CA MET A 1 3.22 0.46 -13.03
C MET A 1 3.00 1.60 -14.01
N LYS A 2 2.89 2.85 -13.56
CA LYS A 2 2.72 3.99 -14.48
C LYS A 2 4.09 4.33 -15.10
N PRO A 3 4.19 4.59 -16.41
CA PRO A 3 5.44 5.01 -17.03
C PRO A 3 5.84 6.40 -16.50
N TYR A 4 7.10 6.58 -16.13
CA TYR A 4 7.65 7.86 -15.68
C TYR A 4 8.94 8.17 -16.44
N LEU A 5 9.19 9.45 -16.71
CA LEU A 5 10.41 9.92 -17.34
C LEU A 5 11.40 10.39 -16.27
N ARG A 6 12.66 9.98 -16.39
CA ARG A 6 13.74 10.38 -15.47
C ARG A 6 14.95 10.83 -16.28
N ILE A 7 15.49 12.00 -15.93
CA ILE A 7 16.79 12.44 -16.46
C ILE A 7 17.88 11.73 -15.65
N GLU A 8 18.53 10.73 -16.24
CA GLU A 8 19.65 10.04 -15.60
C GLU A 8 20.90 10.91 -15.47
N LYS A 9 21.14 11.78 -16.46
CA LYS A 9 22.33 12.63 -16.55
C LYS A 9 21.92 14.07 -16.85
N PRO A 10 21.81 14.94 -15.82
CA PRO A 10 21.50 16.35 -16.06
C PRO A 10 22.59 16.99 -16.90
N CYS A 11 22.18 17.77 -17.91
CA CYS A 11 23.12 18.53 -18.73
C CYS A 11 23.61 19.75 -17.95
N THR A 12 24.91 20.04 -18.03
CA THR A 12 25.54 21.22 -17.39
C THR A 12 25.37 22.50 -18.21
N GLU A 13 24.91 22.41 -19.46
CA GLU A 13 24.63 23.58 -20.30
C GLU A 13 23.27 24.20 -19.95
N SER A 14 23.21 25.53 -19.84
CA SER A 14 21.91 26.22 -19.72
C SER A 14 21.12 26.09 -21.03
N ALA A 15 19.82 25.85 -20.94
CA ALA A 15 18.91 25.84 -22.08
C ALA A 15 18.94 27.17 -22.87
N ASP A 16 19.27 28.28 -22.22
CA ASP A 16 19.39 29.61 -22.85
C ASP A 16 20.56 29.72 -23.84
N LYS A 17 21.57 28.85 -23.70
CA LYS A 17 22.78 28.84 -24.54
C LYS A 17 22.67 27.87 -25.73
N MET A 18 21.59 27.11 -25.82
CA MET A 18 21.35 26.14 -26.88
C MET A 18 20.68 26.82 -28.10
N ALA A 19 21.01 26.36 -29.30
CA ALA A 19 20.43 26.89 -30.53
C ALA A 19 18.99 26.39 -30.73
N ASP A 20 18.08 27.26 -31.15
CA ASP A 20 16.68 26.90 -31.39
C ASP A 20 16.54 26.06 -32.67
N ILE A 21 15.78 24.96 -32.58
CA ILE A 21 15.46 24.08 -33.71
C ILE A 21 13.98 23.67 -33.68
N PRO A 22 13.39 23.22 -34.81
CA PRO A 22 12.02 22.73 -34.80
C PRO A 22 11.80 21.59 -33.80
N GLY A 23 10.88 21.81 -32.84
CA GLY A 23 10.52 20.85 -31.80
C GLY A 23 11.48 20.80 -30.60
N GLY A 24 12.37 21.79 -30.42
CA GLY A 24 13.20 21.90 -29.22
C GLY A 24 14.44 22.77 -29.40
N LYS A 25 15.55 22.35 -28.81
CA LYS A 25 16.85 23.02 -28.87
C LYS A 25 17.96 22.06 -29.25
N TYR A 26 19.06 22.58 -29.78
CA TYR A 26 20.27 21.83 -30.08
C TYR A 26 21.38 22.18 -29.09
N CYS A 27 21.85 21.18 -28.36
CA CYS A 27 22.92 21.32 -27.38
C CYS A 27 24.28 21.16 -28.08
N SER A 28 25.06 22.24 -28.15
CA SER A 28 26.37 22.24 -28.78
C SER A 28 27.40 21.41 -28.00
N LEU A 29 27.27 21.31 -26.67
CA LEU A 29 28.21 20.54 -25.85
C LEU A 29 28.09 19.03 -26.04
N CYS A 30 26.88 18.50 -26.18
CA CYS A 30 26.67 17.06 -26.37
C CYS A 30 26.32 16.67 -27.81
N SER A 31 26.15 17.65 -28.70
CA SER A 31 25.75 17.48 -30.11
C SER A 31 24.46 16.67 -30.26
N LYS A 32 23.49 16.89 -29.37
CA LYS A 32 22.18 16.21 -29.39
C LYS A 32 21.03 17.19 -29.52
N LYS A 33 19.96 16.71 -30.17
CA LYS A 33 18.64 17.32 -30.11
C LYS A 33 18.06 17.17 -28.71
N VAL A 34 17.59 18.27 -28.14
CA VAL A 34 16.94 18.37 -26.85
C VAL A 34 15.49 18.78 -27.09
N TYR A 35 14.54 17.90 -26.80
CA TYR A 35 13.12 18.18 -26.98
C TYR A 35 12.63 19.14 -25.89
N ASP A 36 11.85 20.14 -26.27
CA ASP A 36 11.17 20.98 -25.28
C ASP A 36 9.89 20.29 -24.83
N LEU A 37 9.97 19.55 -23.72
CA LEU A 37 8.82 18.80 -23.19
C LEU A 37 7.87 19.69 -22.38
N THR A 38 8.24 20.97 -22.17
CA THR A 38 7.47 21.89 -21.33
C THR A 38 6.15 22.32 -21.97
N THR A 39 6.06 22.19 -23.29
CA THR A 39 4.92 22.59 -24.13
C THR A 39 4.13 21.40 -24.68
N LEU A 40 4.59 20.17 -24.45
CA LEU A 40 4.04 18.95 -25.03
C LEU A 40 3.10 18.21 -24.07
N THR A 41 2.08 17.57 -24.64
CA THR A 41 1.14 16.68 -23.95
C THR A 41 1.72 15.28 -23.76
N HIS A 42 1.16 14.49 -22.83
CA HIS A 42 1.60 13.11 -22.59
C HIS A 42 1.53 12.22 -23.84
N THR A 43 0.56 12.45 -24.73
CA THR A 43 0.42 11.72 -26.00
C THR A 43 1.54 12.08 -26.97
N GLU A 44 1.89 13.36 -27.10
CA GLU A 44 2.99 13.81 -27.97
C GLU A 44 4.35 13.32 -27.45
N ILE A 45 4.51 13.26 -26.13
CA ILE A 45 5.72 12.69 -25.51
C ILE A 45 5.82 11.18 -25.78
N ALA A 46 4.70 10.45 -25.76
CA ALA A 46 4.68 9.03 -26.12
C ALA A 46 5.04 8.82 -27.60
N ASP A 47 4.55 9.68 -28.50
CA ASP A 47 4.91 9.64 -29.91
C ASP A 47 6.41 9.87 -30.13
N ILE A 48 7.04 10.78 -29.38
CA ILE A 48 8.50 10.99 -29.41
C ILE A 48 9.25 9.72 -28.98
N ILE A 49 8.78 9.00 -27.96
CA ILE A 49 9.41 7.75 -27.50
C ILE A 49 9.32 6.67 -28.59
N ILE A 50 8.17 6.56 -29.25
CA ILE A 50 7.94 5.61 -30.34
C ILE A 50 8.82 5.96 -31.55
N GLN A 51 8.88 7.25 -31.92
CA GLN A 51 9.71 7.74 -33.03
C GLN A 51 11.22 7.55 -32.79
N ASN A 52 11.67 7.60 -31.54
CA ASN A 52 13.06 7.34 -31.18
C ASN A 52 13.34 5.85 -30.92
N ASN A 53 12.48 4.92 -31.37
CA ASN A 53 12.66 3.47 -31.17
C ASN A 53 12.91 3.06 -29.71
N SER A 54 12.31 3.76 -28.74
CA SER A 54 12.57 3.57 -27.30
C SER A 54 14.00 3.85 -26.85
N GLU A 55 14.81 4.54 -27.66
CA GLU A 55 16.14 5.01 -27.27
C GLU A 55 16.09 6.24 -26.36
N LYS A 56 17.17 6.47 -25.60
CA LYS A 56 17.28 7.61 -24.68
C LYS A 56 17.39 8.92 -25.46
N PHE A 57 16.50 9.87 -25.17
CA PHE A 57 16.54 11.22 -25.73
C PHE A 57 16.81 12.28 -24.64
N CYS A 58 17.20 13.49 -25.05
CA CYS A 58 17.38 14.63 -24.16
C CYS A 58 16.12 15.51 -24.17
N GLY A 59 15.73 16.05 -23.02
CA GLY A 59 14.56 16.93 -22.94
C GLY A 59 14.69 18.00 -21.86
N ILE A 60 14.04 19.15 -22.10
CA ILE A 60 13.88 20.24 -21.14
C ILE A 60 12.60 19.96 -20.33
N LEU A 61 12.73 19.92 -19.01
CA LEU A 61 11.61 19.80 -18.07
C LEU A 61 11.58 21.07 -17.23
N ILE A 62 10.40 21.65 -16.98
CA ILE A 62 10.33 22.81 -16.08
C ILE A 62 10.60 22.31 -14.66
N ASN A 63 11.67 22.82 -14.06
CA ASN A 63 11.87 22.71 -12.62
C ASN A 63 11.05 23.83 -11.95
N ARG A 64 9.72 23.70 -11.91
CA ARG A 64 8.89 24.67 -11.18
C ARG A 64 9.20 24.48 -9.71
N LYS A 65 9.82 25.49 -9.08
CA LYS A 65 9.68 25.64 -7.62
C LYS A 65 8.19 25.78 -7.34
N PRO A 66 7.63 25.12 -6.32
CA PRO A 66 6.22 25.27 -6.00
C PRO A 66 5.98 26.73 -5.61
N GLU A 67 5.36 27.52 -6.49
CA GLU A 67 4.77 28.78 -6.07
C GLU A 67 3.56 28.45 -5.20
N GLU A 68 3.59 28.97 -3.98
CA GLU A 68 2.76 28.58 -2.83
C GLU A 68 1.27 28.95 -2.96
N HIS A 69 0.81 29.39 -4.13
CA HIS A 69 -0.55 29.91 -4.28
C HIS A 69 -1.15 29.57 -5.64
N LEU A 70 -1.76 28.38 -5.74
CA LEU A 70 -2.93 28.21 -6.60
C LEU A 70 -3.82 27.09 -6.06
N GLU A 71 -4.47 27.36 -4.92
CA GLU A 71 -5.66 26.61 -4.49
C GLU A 71 -6.85 26.90 -5.42
N ASN A 72 -6.74 26.55 -6.70
CA ASN A 72 -7.94 26.32 -7.51
C ASN A 72 -8.26 24.84 -7.41
N ARG A 73 -8.89 24.47 -6.29
CA ARG A 73 -9.65 23.22 -6.20
C ARG A 73 -10.67 23.25 -7.31
N LEU A 74 -10.42 22.51 -8.39
CA LEU A 74 -11.48 22.12 -9.32
C LEU A 74 -12.50 21.32 -8.49
N GLN A 75 -13.52 22.01 -8.00
CA GLN A 75 -14.67 21.39 -7.38
C GLN A 75 -15.41 20.67 -8.51
N PHE A 76 -15.08 19.38 -8.68
CA PHE A 76 -15.99 18.49 -9.38
C PHE A 76 -17.24 18.39 -8.51
N ASN A 77 -18.33 19.04 -8.94
CA ASN A 77 -19.66 18.71 -8.46
C ASN A 77 -19.90 17.24 -8.79
N LYS A 78 -19.61 16.36 -7.83
CA LYS A 78 -20.26 15.06 -7.78
C LYS A 78 -21.70 15.34 -7.36
N ASP A 79 -22.52 15.72 -8.32
CA ASP A 79 -23.98 15.52 -8.25
C ASP A 79 -24.27 14.00 -8.34
N ILE A 80 -23.69 13.23 -7.42
CA ILE A 80 -24.17 11.90 -7.11
C ILE A 80 -25.01 12.11 -5.86
N ARG A 81 -26.29 12.42 -6.05
CA ARG A 81 -27.26 12.35 -4.95
C ARG A 81 -27.27 10.88 -4.50
N PRO A 82 -26.73 10.53 -3.32
CA PRO A 82 -26.87 9.16 -2.85
C PRO A 82 -28.36 8.95 -2.61
N ARG A 83 -28.96 8.01 -3.33
CA ARG A 83 -30.28 7.50 -2.93
C ARG A 83 -30.08 6.96 -1.52
N ASN A 84 -30.89 7.40 -0.55
CA ASN A 84 -30.86 6.91 0.83
C ASN A 84 -31.20 5.41 0.87
N ILE A 85 -30.22 4.57 0.54
CA ILE A 85 -30.25 3.14 0.74
C ILE A 85 -29.35 2.85 1.93
N THR A 86 -29.97 2.55 3.07
CA THR A 86 -29.28 2.15 4.29
C THR A 86 -28.46 0.89 4.00
N PHE A 87 -27.17 0.94 4.36
CA PHE A 87 -26.17 -0.13 4.21
C PHE A 87 -26.69 -1.51 4.69
N THR A 88 -27.63 -1.51 5.63
CA THR A 88 -28.36 -2.67 6.15
C THR A 88 -28.99 -3.56 5.07
N LYS A 89 -29.50 -3.00 3.97
CA LYS A 89 -30.16 -3.80 2.90
C LYS A 89 -29.18 -4.61 2.05
N ILE A 90 -27.93 -4.16 1.95
CA ILE A 90 -26.88 -4.89 1.22
C ILE A 90 -26.16 -5.88 2.15
N ALA A 91 -25.99 -5.51 3.43
CA ALA A 91 -25.52 -6.42 4.48
C ALA A 91 -26.38 -7.71 4.59
N ALA A 92 -27.71 -7.58 4.46
CA ALA A 92 -28.62 -8.73 4.45
C ALA A 92 -28.40 -9.67 3.24
N GLY A 93 -27.98 -9.14 2.08
CA GLY A 93 -27.62 -9.95 0.91
C GLY A 93 -26.32 -10.74 1.11
N PHE A 94 -25.34 -10.17 1.83
CA PHE A 94 -24.09 -10.86 2.17
C PHE A 94 -24.29 -12.00 3.19
N ALA A 95 -25.29 -11.90 4.07
CA ALA A 95 -25.60 -12.96 5.03
C ALA A 95 -26.15 -14.23 4.35
N LEU A 96 -26.88 -14.10 3.24
CA LEU A 96 -27.56 -15.23 2.59
C LEU A 96 -26.63 -16.12 1.76
N THR A 97 -25.55 -15.59 1.19
CA THR A 97 -24.57 -16.39 0.41
C THR A 97 -23.51 -17.07 1.27
N ALA A 98 -23.41 -16.71 2.56
CA ALA A 98 -22.52 -17.35 3.52
C ALA A 98 -23.02 -18.72 4.02
N GLY A 99 -24.21 -19.16 3.59
CA GLY A 99 -24.87 -20.39 4.04
C GLY A 99 -24.45 -21.70 3.37
N ILE A 100 -23.52 -21.69 2.40
CA ILE A 100 -23.02 -22.93 1.79
C ILE A 100 -21.64 -23.25 2.37
N ILE A 101 -21.65 -23.88 3.55
CA ILE A 101 -20.46 -24.36 4.24
C ILE A 101 -20.05 -25.69 3.61
N GLN A 102 -19.02 -25.70 2.76
CA GLN A 102 -18.19 -26.90 2.58
C GLN A 102 -17.12 -26.87 3.68
N HIS A 103 -17.23 -27.82 4.60
CA HIS A 103 -16.35 -27.99 5.75
C HIS A 103 -14.93 -28.36 5.29
N TYR A 104 -13.94 -27.56 5.67
CA TYR A 104 -12.58 -28.03 5.96
C TYR A 104 -12.42 -28.09 7.49
N PRO A 105 -11.75 -29.09 8.07
CA PRO A 105 -11.90 -29.42 9.47
C PRO A 105 -11.10 -28.46 10.36
N ALA A 106 -11.79 -27.58 11.09
CA ALA A 106 -11.25 -26.93 12.28
C ALA A 106 -11.97 -27.53 13.50
N GLN A 107 -11.30 -28.45 14.18
CA GLN A 107 -11.85 -29.08 15.38
C GLN A 107 -11.89 -28.07 16.53
N THR A 108 -13.10 -27.67 16.91
CA THR A 108 -13.38 -26.95 18.15
C THR A 108 -13.21 -27.90 19.33
N ARG A 109 -12.34 -27.57 20.29
CA ARG A 109 -12.47 -28.07 21.67
C ARG A 109 -12.76 -26.90 22.59
N HIS A 110 -13.94 -26.96 23.20
CA HIS A 110 -14.39 -26.09 24.28
C HIS A 110 -13.37 -26.14 25.43
N ILE A 111 -12.84 -24.99 25.83
CA ILE A 111 -12.18 -24.86 27.14
C ILE A 111 -13.03 -23.91 27.97
N SER A 112 -13.61 -24.46 29.03
CA SER A 112 -14.36 -23.74 30.04
C SER A 112 -13.46 -22.76 30.77
N VAL A 113 -13.86 -21.48 30.78
CA VAL A 113 -13.21 -20.45 31.59
C VAL A 113 -13.35 -20.86 33.06
N THR A 114 -12.21 -21.00 33.74
CA THR A 114 -12.19 -21.02 35.21
C THR A 114 -11.54 -19.72 35.67
N GLU A 115 -12.33 -18.88 36.34
CA GLU A 115 -11.84 -17.71 37.07
C GLU A 115 -10.77 -18.13 38.08
N VAL A 116 -9.62 -17.46 38.07
CA VAL A 116 -8.61 -17.65 39.12
C VAL A 116 -8.42 -16.34 39.88
N LYS A 117 -8.84 -16.40 41.15
CA LYS A 117 -8.64 -15.38 42.19
C LYS A 117 -7.15 -15.20 42.50
N THR A 118 -6.76 -13.95 42.71
CA THR A 118 -5.45 -13.51 43.20
C THR A 118 -5.15 -14.03 44.61
N PRO A 119 -3.88 -14.38 44.92
CA PRO A 119 -3.28 -13.89 46.16
C PRO A 119 -1.82 -13.39 46.03
N GLN A 120 -1.44 -12.56 47.01
CA GLN A 120 -0.25 -11.70 47.08
C GLN A 120 1.10 -12.41 47.34
N LYS A 121 2.16 -11.75 46.81
CA LYS A 121 3.59 -11.65 47.19
C LYS A 121 4.23 -12.68 48.17
N LYS A 122 5.38 -13.23 47.73
CA LYS A 122 6.67 -13.26 48.45
C LYS A 122 7.85 -13.31 47.45
N GLN A 123 8.91 -12.56 47.73
CA GLN A 123 10.19 -12.55 47.00
C GLN A 123 11.03 -13.78 47.36
N ASP A 124 11.64 -14.43 46.37
CA ASP A 124 13.08 -14.75 46.41
C ASP A 124 13.65 -14.96 44.98
N LYS A 125 14.96 -14.76 44.86
CA LYS A 125 15.76 -14.70 43.63
C LYS A 125 16.04 -16.08 43.01
N GLY A 126 16.06 -16.11 41.67
CA GLY A 126 16.90 -17.01 40.88
C GLY A 126 16.15 -17.85 39.85
N GLN A 127 16.68 -17.80 38.62
CA GLN A 127 16.45 -18.67 37.46
C GLN A 127 15.30 -18.33 36.49
N GLN A 128 15.76 -18.11 35.26
CA GLN A 128 15.10 -18.34 33.97
C GLN A 128 13.67 -17.82 33.85
N LYS A 129 13.57 -16.60 33.29
CA LYS A 129 12.39 -16.16 32.56
C LYS A 129 12.21 -17.05 31.32
N ASP A 130 11.64 -18.23 31.50
CA ASP A 130 10.65 -18.71 30.53
C ASP A 130 9.39 -17.90 30.77
N THR A 131 9.44 -16.64 30.34
CA THR A 131 8.20 -15.90 30.10
C THR A 131 7.73 -16.48 28.77
N ASN A 132 6.53 -17.05 28.72
CA ASN A 132 5.80 -17.25 27.47
C ASN A 132 5.60 -15.86 26.86
N ILE A 133 6.64 -15.33 26.21
CA ILE A 133 6.58 -14.12 25.42
C ILE A 133 5.82 -14.58 24.18
N LEU A 134 4.57 -14.15 24.06
CA LEU A 134 3.83 -14.28 22.81
C LEU A 134 4.76 -13.83 21.69
N PRO A 135 4.96 -14.65 20.64
CA PRO A 135 5.93 -14.34 19.62
C PRO A 135 5.56 -13.00 18.99
N SER A 136 6.51 -12.08 19.02
CA SER A 136 6.34 -10.74 18.49
C SER A 136 7.33 -10.49 17.37
N ILE A 137 6.91 -9.79 16.33
CA ILE A 137 7.77 -9.30 15.27
C ILE A 137 8.25 -7.92 15.68
N SER A 138 9.56 -7.75 15.82
CA SER A 138 10.16 -6.45 16.15
C SER A 138 11.13 -6.02 15.07
N GLY A 139 11.22 -4.70 14.87
CA GLY A 139 12.13 -4.13 13.90
C GLY A 139 12.21 -2.61 14.02
N LYS A 140 12.95 -2.00 13.08
CA LYS A 140 13.10 -0.55 12.98
C LYS A 140 12.82 -0.07 11.56
N ILE A 141 12.11 1.04 11.41
CA ILE A 141 11.80 1.66 10.12
C ILE A 141 12.59 2.95 9.99
N VAL A 142 13.34 3.07 8.89
CA VAL A 142 14.17 4.24 8.59
C VAL A 142 14.04 4.67 7.12
N SER A 143 14.34 5.95 6.87
CA SER A 143 14.50 6.49 5.51
C SER A 143 15.71 5.88 4.81
N ASP A 144 15.51 5.43 3.57
CA ASP A 144 16.60 5.03 2.70
C ASP A 144 17.44 6.26 2.32
N GLY A 145 18.75 6.20 2.54
CA GLY A 145 19.66 7.34 2.34
C GLY A 145 19.97 8.13 3.61
N THR A 146 18.96 8.63 4.35
CA THR A 146 19.23 9.46 5.54
C THR A 146 19.37 8.66 6.84
N GLY A 147 18.79 7.46 6.91
CA GLY A 147 18.78 6.62 8.12
C GLY A 147 17.91 7.18 9.26
N LYS A 148 17.15 8.27 9.01
CA LYS A 148 16.27 8.86 10.01
C LYS A 148 15.10 7.92 10.32
N PRO A 149 14.66 7.83 11.60
CA PRO A 149 13.44 7.13 11.97
C PRO A 149 12.21 7.60 11.19
N ILE A 150 11.31 6.68 10.88
CA ILE A 150 10.02 6.98 10.25
C ILE A 150 8.89 6.51 11.15
N SER A 151 7.91 7.39 11.39
CA SER A 151 6.64 7.01 12.00
C SER A 151 5.76 6.29 10.97
N ALA A 152 5.31 5.07 11.26
CA ALA A 152 4.51 4.26 10.36
C ALA A 152 3.59 3.31 11.13
N ASN A 153 2.45 2.97 10.51
CA ASN A 153 1.66 1.81 10.87
C ASN A 153 2.26 0.56 10.21
N VAL A 154 2.42 -0.49 11.01
CA VAL A 154 2.90 -1.80 10.56
C VAL A 154 1.77 -2.79 10.71
N SER A 155 1.37 -3.42 9.61
CA SER A 155 0.21 -4.31 9.56
C SER A 155 0.60 -5.69 9.05
N LEU A 156 0.25 -6.73 9.81
CA LEU A 156 0.21 -8.11 9.35
C LEU A 156 -1.15 -8.38 8.71
N ILE A 157 -1.14 -8.65 7.41
CA ILE A 157 -2.36 -8.85 6.63
C ILE A 157 -2.63 -10.35 6.47
N THR A 158 -3.79 -10.79 6.95
CA THR A 158 -4.35 -12.12 6.66
C THR A 158 -5.67 -11.97 5.92
N VAL A 159 -6.19 -13.07 5.36
CA VAL A 159 -7.51 -13.04 4.69
C VAL A 159 -8.65 -12.71 5.64
N SER A 160 -8.54 -13.07 6.92
CA SER A 160 -9.60 -12.96 7.92
C SER A 160 -9.47 -11.76 8.84
N GLN A 161 -8.25 -11.25 9.04
CA GLN A 161 -7.97 -10.18 9.99
C GLN A 161 -6.66 -9.44 9.66
N VAL A 162 -6.57 -8.20 10.11
CA VAL A 162 -5.33 -7.39 10.08
C VAL A 162 -4.91 -7.09 11.51
N TYR A 163 -3.65 -7.35 11.82
CA TYR A 163 -3.02 -7.03 13.10
C TYR A 163 -2.08 -5.87 12.89
N SER A 164 -2.22 -4.80 13.65
CA SER A 164 -1.45 -3.57 13.42
C SER A 164 -0.81 -3.05 14.68
N THR A 165 0.36 -2.44 14.52
CA THR A 165 1.07 -1.67 15.53
C THR A 165 1.59 -0.37 14.92
N LYS A 166 2.04 0.56 15.75
CA LYS A 166 2.67 1.80 15.29
C LYS A 166 4.10 1.86 15.80
N THR A 167 5.00 2.40 14.99
CA THR A 167 6.36 2.67 15.43
C THR A 167 6.40 3.73 16.53
N ASP A 168 7.37 3.63 17.42
CA ASP A 168 7.73 4.68 18.37
C ASP A 168 8.45 5.87 17.70
N GLU A 169 8.81 6.87 18.50
CA GLU A 169 9.52 8.09 18.05
C GLU A 169 10.90 7.79 17.43
N ASN A 170 11.49 6.65 17.78
CA ASN A 170 12.77 6.18 17.27
C ASN A 170 12.62 5.23 16.08
N GLY A 171 11.39 5.02 15.59
CA GLY A 171 11.07 4.17 14.44
C GLY A 171 11.04 2.68 14.77
N PHE A 172 11.13 2.27 16.04
CA PHE A 172 11.02 0.86 16.43
C PHE A 172 9.56 0.45 16.53
N PHE A 173 9.26 -0.79 16.14
CA PHE A 173 7.94 -1.37 16.32
C PHE A 173 8.04 -2.76 16.93
N THR A 174 6.97 -3.16 17.61
CA THR A 174 6.74 -4.53 18.06
C THR A 174 5.29 -4.87 17.74
N LEU A 175 5.10 -5.90 16.92
CA LEU A 175 3.80 -6.42 16.50
C LEU A 175 3.59 -7.79 17.15
N GLU A 176 2.54 -7.93 17.94
CA GLU A 176 2.17 -9.20 18.54
C GLU A 176 1.59 -10.15 17.48
N ILE A 177 2.10 -11.39 17.43
CA ILE A 177 1.54 -12.43 16.57
C ILE A 177 0.58 -13.28 17.41
N PRO A 178 -0.67 -13.45 16.99
CA PRO A 178 -1.61 -14.39 17.60
C PRO A 178 -1.06 -15.83 17.61
N GLU A 179 -1.37 -16.59 18.67
CA GLU A 179 -0.90 -17.98 18.84
C GLU A 179 -1.22 -18.89 17.64
N GLU A 180 -2.34 -18.65 16.98
CA GLU A 180 -2.79 -19.38 15.79
C GLU A 180 -1.86 -19.19 14.58
N LEU A 181 -1.18 -18.04 14.45
CA LEU A 181 -0.31 -17.72 13.32
C LEU A 181 1.16 -18.08 13.59
N VAL A 182 1.51 -18.55 14.79
CA VAL A 182 2.90 -18.83 15.20
C VAL A 182 3.54 -19.96 14.40
N LYS A 183 2.71 -20.87 13.90
CA LYS A 183 3.13 -22.02 13.09
C LYS A 183 3.36 -21.67 11.63
N GLU A 184 2.93 -20.49 11.20
CA GLU A 184 3.13 -20.04 9.82
C GLU A 184 4.61 -19.79 9.53
N SER A 185 5.01 -20.14 8.31
CA SER A 185 6.40 -19.99 7.86
C SER A 185 6.68 -18.62 7.24
N ASN A 186 5.64 -17.96 6.71
CA ASN A 186 5.74 -16.71 5.99
C ASN A 186 4.63 -15.74 6.42
N PHE A 187 4.93 -14.46 6.42
CA PHE A 187 4.04 -13.39 6.86
C PHE A 187 4.03 -12.26 5.84
N LEU A 188 2.83 -11.76 5.50
CA LEU A 188 2.68 -10.60 4.65
C LEU A 188 2.58 -9.34 5.53
N LEU A 189 3.61 -8.50 5.48
CA LEU A 189 3.65 -7.24 6.23
C LEU A 189 3.51 -6.05 5.29
N GLU A 190 2.66 -5.12 5.69
CA GLU A 190 2.52 -3.79 5.11
C GLU A 190 3.10 -2.74 6.07
N PHE A 191 3.91 -1.86 5.52
CA PHE A 191 4.47 -0.70 6.21
C PHE A 191 3.88 0.56 5.56
N ASN A 192 3.01 1.23 6.30
CA ASN A 192 2.31 2.43 5.85
C ASN A 192 2.83 3.65 6.62
N PRO A 193 3.76 4.43 6.03
CA PRO A 193 4.34 5.60 6.69
C PRO A 193 3.30 6.70 6.88
N ASP A 194 3.33 7.37 8.04
CA ASP A 194 2.49 8.54 8.30
C ASP A 194 2.86 9.72 7.36
N PRO A 195 4.16 10.01 7.12
CA PRO A 195 4.53 11.00 6.12
C PRO A 195 4.29 10.45 4.71
N PHE A 196 3.41 11.12 3.96
CA PHE A 196 3.09 10.78 2.56
C PHE A 196 4.28 10.90 1.58
N ILE A 197 5.45 11.33 2.04
CA ILE A 197 6.67 11.45 1.24
C ILE A 197 7.42 10.12 1.07
N PHE A 198 6.98 9.06 1.75
CA PHE A 198 7.54 7.71 1.61
C PHE A 198 6.54 6.77 0.95
N ASP A 199 7.04 5.83 0.15
CA ASP A 199 6.20 4.79 -0.42
C ASP A 199 5.75 3.79 0.65
N ARG A 200 4.47 3.42 0.58
CA ARG A 200 3.96 2.24 1.29
C ARG A 200 4.67 1.00 0.76
N ARG A 201 5.13 0.14 1.68
CA ARG A 201 5.86 -1.08 1.34
C ARG A 201 5.09 -2.30 1.77
N LEU A 202 4.84 -3.22 0.84
CA LEU A 202 4.22 -4.51 1.09
C LEU A 202 5.23 -5.61 0.73
N LYS A 203 5.53 -6.52 1.66
CA LYS A 203 6.52 -7.60 1.46
C LYS A 203 6.13 -8.87 2.24
N VAL A 204 6.38 -10.02 1.63
CA VAL A 204 6.36 -11.32 2.32
C VAL A 204 7.71 -11.55 2.99
N PHE A 205 7.69 -11.88 4.28
CA PHE A 205 8.86 -12.23 5.07
C PHE A 205 8.76 -13.68 5.54
N SER A 206 9.88 -14.38 5.58
CA SER A 206 9.94 -15.65 6.30
C SER A 206 10.04 -15.41 7.80
N LYS A 207 9.65 -16.40 8.60
CA LYS A 207 9.81 -16.36 10.06
C LYS A 207 11.26 -16.11 10.48
N ASP A 208 12.23 -16.65 9.74
CA ASP A 208 13.65 -16.48 10.01
C ASP A 208 14.12 -15.04 9.72
N GLU A 209 13.64 -14.42 8.64
CA GLU A 209 13.92 -13.01 8.33
C GLU A 209 13.45 -12.10 9.48
N LEU A 210 12.28 -12.38 10.05
CA LEU A 210 11.69 -11.57 11.13
C LEU A 210 12.30 -11.83 12.51
N SER A 211 12.90 -13.00 12.72
CA SER A 211 13.58 -13.33 13.98
C SER A 211 14.89 -12.57 14.15
N GLN A 212 15.46 -12.08 13.04
CA GLN A 212 16.59 -11.16 13.06
C GLN A 212 16.03 -9.74 13.19
N ASN A 213 16.46 -8.97 14.18
CA ASN A 213 16.00 -7.59 14.39
C ASN A 213 16.21 -6.77 13.10
N THR A 214 15.14 -6.64 12.32
CA THR A 214 15.25 -6.22 10.91
C THR A 214 15.09 -4.71 10.81
N THR A 215 16.00 -4.08 10.07
CA THR A 215 15.86 -2.68 9.67
C THR A 215 15.17 -2.60 8.31
N ILE A 216 13.95 -2.05 8.30
CA ILE A 216 13.17 -1.78 7.10
C ILE A 216 13.51 -0.38 6.60
N LYS A 217 14.02 -0.30 5.37
CA LYS A 217 14.27 0.97 4.69
C LYS A 217 13.08 1.31 3.79
N LEU A 218 12.57 2.54 3.90
CA LEU A 218 11.54 3.08 3.02
C LEU A 218 12.12 4.16 2.12
N GLN A 219 11.75 4.12 0.84
CA GLN A 219 12.22 5.09 -0.14
C GLN A 219 11.30 6.29 -0.17
N GLU A 220 11.90 7.47 -0.34
CA GLU A 220 11.14 8.68 -0.63
C GLU A 220 10.51 8.55 -2.02
N ASN A 221 9.21 8.84 -2.11
CA ASN A 221 8.43 8.64 -3.32
C ASN A 221 8.49 9.84 -4.28
N GLY A 222 9.31 10.85 -3.96
CA GLY A 222 9.43 12.07 -4.76
C GLY A 222 8.15 12.92 -4.77
N MET A 223 7.19 12.70 -3.86
CA MET A 223 5.94 13.47 -3.82
C MET A 223 6.19 14.98 -3.68
N LEU A 224 7.24 15.38 -2.95
CA LEU A 224 7.66 16.79 -2.85
C LEU A 224 8.10 17.40 -4.19
N GLN A 225 8.35 16.56 -5.20
CA GLN A 225 8.70 16.95 -6.58
C GLN A 225 7.49 16.84 -7.53
N SER A 226 6.32 16.39 -7.04
CA SER A 226 5.09 16.26 -7.81
C SER A 226 4.30 17.57 -7.82
N LEU A 227 3.82 17.98 -8.99
CA LEU A 227 3.01 19.21 -9.18
C LEU A 227 1.51 18.99 -8.92
N GLY A 228 1.10 17.78 -8.53
CA GLY A 228 -0.29 17.43 -8.21
C GLY A 228 -0.53 15.92 -8.23
N GLU A 229 -1.60 15.46 -7.56
CA GLU A 229 -1.98 14.05 -7.50
C GLU A 229 -3.40 13.86 -8.05
N ILE A 230 -3.58 12.93 -8.98
CA ILE A 230 -4.90 12.34 -9.26
C ILE A 230 -4.99 11.07 -8.43
N SER A 231 -5.61 11.20 -7.25
CA SER A 231 -5.90 10.05 -6.40
C SER A 231 -7.10 9.30 -6.97
N VAL A 232 -6.81 8.23 -7.71
CA VAL A 232 -7.81 7.21 -8.03
C VAL A 232 -7.73 6.22 -6.87
N GLY A 233 -8.86 5.98 -6.19
CA GLY A 233 -8.92 4.95 -5.15
C GLY A 233 -8.43 3.58 -5.66
N PRO A 234 -8.32 2.55 -4.80
CA PRO A 234 -7.86 1.23 -5.23
C PRO A 234 -8.62 0.80 -6.50
N PRO A 235 -7.93 0.13 -7.45
CA PRO A 235 -8.58 -0.31 -8.68
C PRO A 235 -9.84 -1.12 -8.35
N TYR A 236 -10.85 -1.03 -9.22
CA TYR A 236 -11.98 -1.95 -9.11
C TYR A 236 -11.50 -3.36 -9.42
N ALA A 237 -12.03 -4.34 -8.69
CA ALA A 237 -11.69 -5.74 -8.93
C ALA A 237 -12.12 -6.15 -10.35
N GLY A 238 -11.26 -6.86 -11.07
CA GLY A 238 -11.53 -7.44 -12.39
C GLY A 238 -12.02 -8.88 -12.31
N GLU A 239 -12.25 -9.48 -13.49
CA GLU A 239 -12.68 -10.88 -13.62
C GLU A 239 -11.66 -11.88 -13.05
N HIS A 240 -10.38 -11.49 -13.04
CA HIS A 240 -9.27 -12.30 -12.54
C HIS A 240 -8.81 -11.89 -11.14
N SER A 241 -9.59 -11.06 -10.45
CA SER A 241 -9.35 -10.67 -9.07
C SER A 241 -9.99 -11.64 -8.10
N PHE A 242 -9.30 -11.91 -6.98
CA PHE A 242 -9.98 -12.49 -5.82
C PHE A 242 -10.38 -11.38 -4.85
N VAL A 243 -11.61 -11.44 -4.35
CA VAL A 243 -12.08 -10.57 -3.28
C VAL A 243 -12.40 -11.43 -2.07
N PHE A 244 -11.83 -11.10 -0.92
CA PHE A 244 -12.13 -11.71 0.37
C PHE A 244 -12.78 -10.66 1.26
N LEU A 245 -14.01 -10.90 1.69
CA LEU A 245 -14.74 -10.10 2.68
C LEU A 245 -14.76 -10.86 4.00
N HIS A 246 -14.03 -10.37 5.02
CA HIS A 246 -13.86 -11.06 6.31
C HIS A 246 -13.49 -12.55 6.15
N GLY A 247 -12.46 -12.84 5.33
CA GLY A 247 -11.99 -14.19 5.05
C GLY A 247 -12.83 -14.99 4.05
N LYS A 248 -14.03 -14.52 3.66
CA LYS A 248 -14.91 -15.24 2.73
C LYS A 248 -14.77 -14.71 1.31
N ARG A 249 -14.65 -15.61 0.35
CA ARG A 249 -14.58 -15.25 -1.07
C ARG A 249 -15.87 -14.58 -1.53
N LEU A 250 -15.74 -13.46 -2.23
CA LEU A 250 -16.84 -12.65 -2.75
C LEU A 250 -16.70 -12.46 -4.26
N ASP A 251 -17.83 -12.42 -4.96
CA ASP A 251 -17.86 -12.06 -6.38
C ASP A 251 -17.42 -10.60 -6.60
N TYR A 252 -16.53 -10.40 -7.56
CA TYR A 252 -15.92 -9.10 -7.81
C TYR A 252 -16.94 -8.04 -8.29
N LYS A 253 -17.97 -8.43 -9.06
CA LYS A 253 -19.00 -7.49 -9.54
C LYS A 253 -19.84 -7.02 -8.37
N LEU A 254 -20.21 -7.94 -7.47
CA LEU A 254 -20.96 -7.61 -6.26
C LEU A 254 -20.16 -6.68 -5.34
N TYR A 255 -18.87 -6.97 -5.14
CA TYR A 255 -17.95 -6.10 -4.41
C TYR A 255 -17.89 -4.70 -5.03
N ASN A 256 -17.59 -4.58 -6.32
CA ASN A 256 -17.46 -3.30 -7.00
C ASN A 256 -18.74 -2.46 -6.92
N LYS A 257 -19.90 -3.09 -7.08
CA LYS A 257 -21.19 -2.42 -6.95
C LYS A 257 -21.37 -1.84 -5.55
N SER A 258 -21.09 -2.62 -4.51
CA SER A 258 -21.19 -2.13 -3.12
C SER A 258 -20.15 -1.06 -2.82
N TYR A 259 -18.90 -1.30 -3.17
CA TYR A 259 -17.78 -0.39 -2.92
C TYR A 259 -17.97 0.96 -3.62
N SER A 260 -18.53 0.99 -4.83
CA SER A 260 -18.82 2.25 -5.55
C SER A 260 -19.81 3.16 -4.82
N LEU A 261 -20.70 2.57 -4.00
CA LEU A 261 -21.75 3.28 -3.26
C LEU A 261 -21.32 3.60 -1.82
N TYR A 262 -20.50 2.75 -1.22
CA TYR A 262 -20.21 2.75 0.22
C TYR A 262 -18.72 2.68 0.54
N SER A 263 -17.85 3.19 -0.34
CA SER A 263 -16.38 3.05 -0.20
C SER A 263 -15.83 3.45 1.17
N LYS A 264 -16.41 4.46 1.82
CA LYS A 264 -16.01 4.92 3.17
C LYS A 264 -16.18 3.85 4.26
N HIS A 265 -17.12 2.93 4.09
CA HIS A 265 -17.39 1.83 5.02
C HIS A 265 -16.50 0.62 4.81
N TYR A 266 -15.62 0.64 3.81
CA TYR A 266 -14.72 -0.46 3.53
C TYR A 266 -13.28 -0.08 3.90
N ASP A 267 -12.60 -1.01 4.53
CA ASP A 267 -11.15 -1.03 4.64
C ASP A 267 -10.61 -2.04 3.63
N VAL A 268 -9.80 -1.58 2.68
CA VAL A 268 -9.41 -2.37 1.50
C VAL A 268 -7.88 -2.48 1.45
N HIS A 269 -7.41 -3.71 1.60
CA HIS A 269 -6.01 -4.09 1.49
C HIS A 269 -5.80 -4.71 0.10
N TYR A 270 -5.11 -3.99 -0.78
CA TYR A 270 -4.85 -4.41 -2.16
C TYR A 270 -3.52 -5.14 -2.28
N ILE A 271 -3.58 -6.38 -2.77
CA ILE A 271 -2.43 -7.25 -2.99
C ILE A 271 -2.15 -7.33 -4.50
N PRO A 272 -1.01 -6.82 -4.98
CA PRO A 272 -0.68 -6.82 -6.40
C PRO A 272 -0.26 -8.21 -6.90
N LYS A 273 -0.36 -8.42 -8.22
CA LYS A 273 0.01 -9.66 -8.94
C LYS A 273 1.26 -10.39 -8.42
N PRO A 274 2.40 -9.72 -8.18
CA PRO A 274 3.62 -10.42 -7.74
C PRO A 274 3.48 -11.12 -6.38
N LEU A 275 2.52 -10.69 -5.55
CA LEU A 275 2.31 -11.19 -4.20
C LEU A 275 1.08 -12.10 -4.08
N THR A 276 0.31 -12.31 -5.15
CA THR A 276 -0.88 -13.18 -5.12
C THR A 276 -0.54 -14.63 -4.81
N LYS A 277 0.67 -15.06 -5.17
CA LYS A 277 1.23 -16.39 -4.87
C LYS A 277 1.32 -16.71 -3.38
N PHE A 278 1.31 -15.71 -2.52
CA PHE A 278 1.20 -15.91 -1.08
C PHE A 278 -0.14 -16.53 -0.67
N PHE A 279 -1.22 -16.26 -1.42
CA PHE A 279 -2.58 -16.68 -1.09
C PHE A 279 -3.11 -17.81 -1.98
N THR A 280 -2.55 -17.97 -3.19
CA THR A 280 -3.07 -18.96 -4.15
C THR A 280 -1.99 -19.46 -5.10
N GLU A 281 -2.04 -20.74 -5.43
CA GLU A 281 -1.17 -21.35 -6.44
C GLU A 281 -1.59 -20.98 -7.87
N SER A 282 -2.80 -20.45 -8.07
CA SER A 282 -3.33 -20.12 -9.39
C SER A 282 -2.55 -18.99 -10.07
N ASN A 283 -2.03 -19.28 -11.27
CA ASN A 283 -1.40 -18.25 -12.13
C ASN A 283 -2.41 -17.31 -12.80
N LYS A 284 -3.72 -17.63 -12.72
CA LYS A 284 -4.77 -16.85 -13.36
C LYS A 284 -5.20 -15.64 -12.52
N VAL A 285 -4.78 -15.55 -11.26
CA VAL A 285 -5.18 -14.48 -10.35
C VAL A 285 -4.26 -13.28 -10.55
N GLU A 286 -4.84 -12.14 -10.89
CA GLU A 286 -4.10 -10.91 -11.19
C GLU A 286 -3.85 -10.03 -9.98
N ASP A 287 -4.78 -10.00 -9.03
CA ASP A 287 -4.68 -9.24 -7.80
C ASP A 287 -5.67 -9.80 -6.76
N ILE A 288 -5.50 -9.40 -5.50
CA ILE A 288 -6.36 -9.81 -4.40
C ILE A 288 -6.78 -8.59 -3.59
N TYR A 289 -8.06 -8.52 -3.25
CA TYR A 289 -8.64 -7.50 -2.39
C TYR A 289 -9.04 -8.18 -1.09
N ILE A 290 -8.39 -7.81 0.01
CA ILE A 290 -8.78 -8.23 1.36
C ILE A 290 -9.56 -7.08 1.97
N VAL A 291 -10.82 -7.33 2.28
CA VAL A 291 -11.82 -6.29 2.55
C VAL A 291 -12.46 -6.54 3.91
N PHE A 292 -12.50 -5.48 4.71
CA PHE A 292 -13.21 -5.43 5.98
C PHE A 292 -14.26 -4.33 5.94
N VAL A 293 -15.34 -4.50 6.70
CA VAL A 293 -16.33 -3.43 6.88
C VAL A 293 -15.97 -2.67 8.13
N ARG A 294 -15.81 -1.36 8.02
CA ARG A 294 -15.62 -0.47 9.16
C ARG A 294 -16.94 -0.35 9.90
N ASN A 295 -16.97 -0.76 11.16
CA ASN A 295 -18.10 -0.45 12.02
C ASN A 295 -18.11 1.05 12.26
N SER A 296 -19.18 1.72 11.82
CA SER A 296 -19.45 3.13 12.09
C SER A 296 -19.83 3.29 13.57
N THR A 297 -18.84 3.21 14.45
CA THR A 297 -18.97 3.49 15.89
C THR A 297 -17.78 4.33 16.34
N SER A 298 -17.57 5.48 15.70
CA SER A 298 -16.78 6.62 16.21
C SER A 298 -16.80 7.73 15.15
N GLU A 299 -17.91 8.46 15.08
CA GLU A 299 -17.89 9.89 14.74
C GLU A 299 -18.00 10.67 16.04
#